data_AF-A0A2U8WBW3-F1
#
_entry.id   AF-A0A2U8WBW3-F1
#
_cell.length_a   1.000
_cell.length_b   1.000
_cell.length_c   1.000
_cell.angle_alpha   90.00
_cell.angle_beta   90.00
_cell.angle_gamma   90.00
#
_symmetry.space_group_name_H-M   'P 1'
#
loop_
_entity.id
_entity.type
_entity.pdbx_description
1 polymer ?
#
loop_
_entity_poly.entity_id
_entity_poly.type
_entity_poly.pdbx_seq_one_letter_code
_entity_poly.pdbx_strand_id
1 'polypeptide(L)' 'MGSTTSEYSGEITTTMKEGQQLTTGKGAWKFVSGTGAYSDGSGNGTYDLTMISQTEFRGSWKGNVTLPKK' A
#
# COMPACT_ATOMS: atom_id res chain seq x y z
N MET A 1 20.41 -9.95 -0.67
CA MET A 1 18.96 -9.90 -0.43
C MET A 1 18.69 -8.77 0.55
N GLY A 2 17.54 -8.12 0.45
CA GLY A 2 17.14 -7.01 1.32
C GLY A 2 15.63 -7.00 1.49
N SER A 3 15.15 -6.35 2.53
CA SER A 3 13.74 -6.14 2.82
C SER A 3 13.43 -4.66 2.96
N THR A 4 12.16 -4.30 2.86
CA THR A 4 11.67 -2.95 3.14
C THR A 4 10.48 -3.02 4.08
N THR A 5 10.30 -1.98 4.87
CA THR A 5 9.14 -1.78 5.74
C THR A 5 8.48 -0.48 5.36
N SER A 6 7.17 -0.53 5.15
CA SER A 6 6.35 0.64 4.86
C SER A 6 5.18 0.70 5.82
N GLU A 7 4.84 1.90 6.25
CA GLU A 7 3.63 2.20 7.00
C GLU A 7 2.52 2.64 6.05
N TYR A 8 1.30 2.22 6.35
CA TYR A 8 0.10 2.56 5.60
C TYR A 8 -0.90 3.23 6.54
N SER A 9 -1.49 4.33 6.10
CA SER A 9 -2.54 5.03 6.83
C SER A 9 -3.63 5.46 5.85
N GLY A 10 -4.88 5.41 6.27
CA GLY A 10 -5.99 5.71 5.37
C GLY A 10 -7.33 5.36 5.95
N GLU A 11 -8.33 5.45 5.07
CA GLU A 11 -9.72 5.15 5.39
C GLU A 11 -10.13 3.85 4.70
N ILE A 12 -10.84 3.00 5.44
CA ILE A 12 -11.52 1.83 4.90
C ILE A 12 -13.02 2.09 4.98
N THR A 13 -13.70 1.98 3.85
CA THR A 13 -15.14 2.13 3.76
C THR A 13 -15.75 0.79 3.41
N THR A 14 -16.77 0.38 4.16
CA THR A 14 -17.56 -0.81 3.86
C THR A 14 -19.01 -0.41 3.68
N THR A 15 -19.58 -0.72 2.52
CA THR A 15 -20.99 -0.45 2.20
C THR A 15 -21.67 -1.70 1.63
N MET A 16 -23.00 -1.72 1.68
CA MET A 16 -23.79 -2.71 0.96
C MET A 16 -24.20 -2.13 -0.40
N LYS A 17 -23.87 -2.80 -1.50
CA LYS A 17 -24.29 -2.45 -2.85
C LYS A 17 -24.98 -3.66 -3.47
N GLU A 18 -26.25 -3.50 -3.87
CA GLU A 18 -27.04 -4.59 -4.49
C GLU A 18 -27.06 -5.89 -3.67
N GLY A 19 -27.07 -5.77 -2.33
CA GLY A 19 -27.05 -6.93 -1.42
C GLY A 19 -25.68 -7.56 -1.20
N GLN A 20 -24.61 -7.04 -1.82
CA GLN A 20 -23.24 -7.49 -1.61
C GLN A 20 -22.43 -6.47 -0.81
N GLN A 21 -21.56 -6.96 0.07
CA GLN A 21 -20.63 -6.09 0.81
C GLN A 21 -19.50 -5.63 -0.12
N LEU A 22 -19.34 -4.32 -0.26
CA LEU A 22 -18.24 -3.69 -0.98
C LEU A 22 -17.33 -3.00 0.05
N THR A 23 -16.10 -3.48 0.16
CA THR A 23 -15.07 -2.85 0.99
C THR A 23 -14.01 -2.21 0.10
N THR A 24 -13.82 -0.90 0.25
CA THR A 24 -12.79 -0.13 -0.43
C THR A 24 -11.87 0.54 0.58
N GLY A 25 -10.65 0.84 0.17
CA GLY A 25 -9.70 1.56 0.99
C GLY A 25 -8.93 2.56 0.16
N LYS A 26 -8.58 3.69 0.76
CA LYS A 26 -7.71 4.70 0.16
C LYS A 26 -6.84 5.30 1.24
N GLY A 27 -5.61 5.62 0.89
CA GLY A 27 -4.69 6.14 1.89
C GLY A 27 -3.34 6.54 1.35
N ALA A 28 -2.42 6.77 2.28
CA ALA A 28 -1.03 7.06 2.04
C ALA A 28 -0.16 5.90 2.52
N TRP A 29 1.00 5.76 1.90
CA TRP A 29 2.05 4.87 2.37
C TRP A 29 3.37 5.63 2.49
N LYS A 30 4.22 5.21 3.41
CA LYS A 30 5.54 5.81 3.64
C LYS A 30 6.57 4.71 3.90
N PHE A 31 7.72 4.82 3.25
CA PHE A 31 8.88 4.00 3.53
C PHE A 31 9.43 4.33 4.92
N VAL A 32 9.63 3.32 5.76
CA VAL A 32 10.14 3.47 7.13
C VAL A 32 11.60 3.06 7.21
N SER A 33 11.93 1.88 6.68
CA SER A 33 13.27 1.33 6.75
C SER A 33 13.50 0.27 5.67
N GLY A 34 14.76 0.03 5.32
CA GLY A 34 15.16 -1.09 4.48
C GLY A 34 16.44 -1.73 4.97
N THR A 35 16.72 -2.94 4.46
CA THR A 35 17.94 -3.68 4.76
C THR A 35 18.67 -4.07 3.47
N GLY A 36 19.97 -4.34 3.55
CA GLY A 36 20.78 -4.73 2.40
C GLY A 36 20.77 -3.64 1.32
N ALA A 37 20.41 -4.00 0.08
CA ALA A 37 20.39 -3.08 -1.06
C ALA A 37 19.35 -1.93 -0.95
N TYR A 38 18.53 -1.92 0.10
CA TYR A 38 17.49 -0.93 0.33
C TYR A 38 17.73 -0.09 1.60
N SER A 39 18.91 -0.19 2.24
CA SER A 39 19.23 0.47 3.52
C SER A 39 18.95 1.96 3.54
N ASP A 40 19.32 2.65 2.46
CA ASP A 40 19.16 4.10 2.30
C ASP A 40 17.97 4.45 1.40
N GLY A 41 17.03 3.51 1.26
CA GLY A 41 15.80 3.71 0.53
C GLY A 41 14.93 4.78 1.19
N SER A 42 14.17 5.49 0.36
CA SER A 42 13.11 6.38 0.84
C SER A 42 11.97 6.41 -0.16
N GLY A 43 10.78 6.76 0.30
CA GLY A 43 9.63 6.83 -0.58
C GLY A 43 8.35 7.12 0.18
N ASN A 44 7.37 7.59 -0.57
CA ASN A 44 6.01 7.75 -0.10
C ASN A 44 5.07 7.83 -1.30
N GLY A 45 3.78 7.69 -1.01
CA GLY A 45 2.76 7.88 -2.01
C GLY A 45 1.37 7.56 -1.48
N THR A 46 0.49 7.22 -2.39
CA THR A 46 -0.90 6.90 -2.11
C THR A 46 -1.27 5.52 -2.61
N TYR A 47 -2.36 5.00 -2.09
CA TYR A 47 -2.94 3.76 -2.55
C TYR A 47 -4.46 3.84 -2.62
N ASP A 48 -5.02 2.99 -3.48
CA ASP A 48 -6.41 2.59 -3.50
C ASP A 48 -6.50 1.07 -3.45
N LEU A 49 -7.54 0.54 -2.82
CA LEU A 49 -7.84 -0.89 -2.82
C LEU A 49 -9.35 -1.13 -2.86
N THR A 50 -9.74 -2.26 -3.42
CA THR A 50 -11.10 -2.79 -3.45
C THR A 50 -11.05 -4.28 -3.16
N MET A 51 -11.76 -4.73 -2.13
CA MET A 51 -11.99 -6.16 -1.90
C MET A 51 -12.99 -6.69 -2.92
N ILE A 52 -12.62 -7.79 -3.57
CA ILE A 52 -13.43 -8.48 -4.58
C ILE A 52 -14.11 -9.69 -3.94
N SER A 53 -13.42 -10.37 -3.03
CA SER A 53 -13.92 -11.48 -2.24
C SER A 53 -13.22 -11.53 -0.87
N GLN A 54 -13.54 -12.52 -0.05
CA GLN A 54 -12.86 -12.73 1.23
C GLN A 54 -11.35 -12.96 1.09
N THR A 55 -10.89 -13.48 -0.05
CA THR A 55 -9.48 -13.84 -0.28
C THR A 55 -8.85 -13.10 -1.46
N GLU A 56 -9.59 -12.22 -2.14
CA GLU A 56 -9.09 -11.44 -3.28
C GLU A 56 -9.37 -9.96 -3.09
N PHE A 57 -8.34 -9.14 -3.27
CA PHE A 57 -8.45 -7.70 -3.40
C PHE A 57 -7.60 -7.24 -4.59
N ARG A 58 -7.96 -6.09 -5.14
CA ARG A 58 -7.12 -5.35 -6.08
C ARG A 58 -6.80 -4.00 -5.50
N GLY A 59 -5.58 -3.52 -5.73
CA GLY A 59 -5.20 -2.19 -5.34
C GLY A 59 -4.14 -1.62 -6.27
N SER A 60 -4.05 -0.30 -6.26
CA SER A 60 -3.02 0.44 -6.96
C SER A 60 -2.20 1.20 -5.93
N TRP A 61 -0.87 1.10 -6.03
CA TRP A 61 0.05 1.91 -5.24
C TRP A 61 0.78 2.83 -6.20
N LYS A 62 0.72 4.13 -5.91
CA LYS A 62 1.39 5.17 -6.69
C LYS A 62 2.27 5.97 -5.75
N GLY A 63 3.43 6.38 -6.23
CA GLY A 63 4.35 7.19 -5.45
C GLY A 63 5.76 7.12 -5.99
N ASN A 64 6.66 7.78 -5.29
CA ASN A 64 8.07 7.81 -5.64
C ASN A 64 8.87 6.95 -4.68
N VAL A 65 9.82 6.20 -5.23
CA VAL A 65 10.80 5.44 -4.46
C VAL A 65 12.18 5.85 -4.95
N THR A 66 13.00 6.32 -4.02
CA THR A 66 14.43 6.54 -4.24
C THR A 66 15.16 5.36 -3.65
N LEU A 67 15.91 4.66 -4.48
CA LEU A 67 16.80 3.58 -4.05
C LEU A 67 18.21 4.11 -3.83
N PRO A 68 19.02 3.47 -2.97
CA PRO A 68 20.42 3.80 -2.82
C PRO A 68 21.12 3.72 -4.19
N LYS A 69 21.94 4.73 -4.52
CA LYS A 69 22.87 4.59 -5.64
C LYS A 69 23.96 3.62 -5.20
N LYS A 70 24.12 2.52 -5.94
CA LYS A 70 25.19 1.54 -5.74
C LYS A 70 26.56 2.19 -5.74
#